data_AF-A0A952KPN4-F1
#
_entry.id   AF-A0A952KPN4-F1
#
_cell.length_a   1.000
_cell.length_b   1.000
_cell.length_c   1.000
_cell.angle_alpha   90.00
_cell.angle_beta   90.00
_cell.angle_gamma   90.00
#
_symmetry.space_group_name_H-M   'P 1'
#
loop_
_entity.id
_entity.type
_entity.pdbx_description
1 polymer ?
#
loop_
_entity_poly.entity_id
_entity_poly.type
_entity_poly.pdbx_seq_one_letter_code
_entity_poly.pdbx_strand_id
1 'polypeptide(L)'
;MAYADLDTAIVMCRKAGENGTLARALVQQAQVERDRGRPNSAVPLYEEAISLFRQLGDPLALASAVRHLGDTHSERGDFDEAMPCYDEALAIYRAVDDPPTLALANALRPKALLHEVQGANGIALPLWREAFELYDAAGVDAGVEECGVHLTALASPHSPSQ
;
A
#
# COMPACT_ATOMS: atom_id res chain seq x y z
N MET A 1 -7.86 -21.46 -14.87
CA MET A 1 -9.09 -20.96 -15.51
C MET A 1 -9.37 -19.52 -15.15
N ALA A 2 -9.35 -19.10 -13.88
CA ALA A 2 -9.65 -17.71 -13.44
C ALA A 2 -8.88 -16.56 -14.12
N TYR A 3 -7.69 -16.80 -14.69
CA TYR A 3 -6.87 -15.73 -15.29
C TYR A 3 -7.25 -15.36 -16.72
N ALA A 4 -7.72 -16.34 -17.51
CA ALA A 4 -8.25 -16.05 -18.84
C ALA A 4 -9.56 -15.24 -18.75
N ASP A 5 -10.26 -15.39 -17.63
CA ASP A 5 -11.49 -14.65 -17.35
C ASP A 5 -11.21 -13.17 -17.01
N LEU A 6 -10.09 -12.86 -16.31
CA LEU A 6 -9.71 -11.48 -15.97
C LEU A 6 -9.33 -10.65 -17.22
N ASP A 7 -8.49 -11.19 -18.10
CA ASP A 7 -8.11 -10.50 -19.35
C ASP A 7 -9.35 -10.25 -20.23
N THR A 8 -10.23 -11.24 -20.33
CA THR A 8 -11.47 -11.14 -21.08
C THR A 8 -12.41 -10.09 -20.46
N ALA A 9 -12.56 -10.09 -19.13
CA ALA A 9 -13.38 -9.13 -18.40
C ALA A 9 -12.87 -7.69 -18.60
N ILE A 10 -11.57 -7.46 -18.57
CA ILE A 10 -10.96 -6.14 -18.79
C ILE A 10 -11.25 -5.63 -20.19
N VAL A 11 -11.09 -6.48 -21.21
CA VAL A 11 -11.42 -6.13 -22.60
C VAL A 11 -12.90 -5.80 -22.75
N MET A 12 -13.79 -6.55 -22.11
CA MET A 12 -15.23 -6.28 -22.14
C MET A 12 -15.59 -4.97 -21.44
N CYS A 13 -15.07 -4.73 -20.22
CA CYS A 13 -15.34 -3.50 -19.47
C CYS A 13 -14.83 -2.26 -20.22
N ARG A 14 -13.66 -2.36 -20.85
CA ARG A 14 -13.09 -1.28 -21.68
C ARG A 14 -13.99 -0.94 -22.88
N LYS A 15 -14.59 -1.95 -23.52
CA LYS A 15 -15.53 -1.75 -24.63
C LYS A 15 -16.88 -1.21 -24.17
N ALA A 16 -17.33 -1.60 -22.98
CA ALA A 16 -18.60 -1.19 -22.40
C ALA A 16 -18.55 0.20 -21.76
N GLY A 17 -17.37 0.76 -21.50
CA GLY A 17 -17.21 2.04 -20.79
C GLY A 17 -17.47 1.93 -19.29
N GLU A 18 -17.42 0.72 -18.73
CA GLU A 18 -17.66 0.46 -17.30
C GLU A 18 -16.39 0.74 -16.48
N ASN A 19 -16.04 2.02 -16.35
CA ASN A 19 -14.78 2.45 -15.73
C ASN A 19 -14.60 1.92 -14.30
N GLY A 20 -15.68 1.81 -13.51
CA GLY A 20 -15.61 1.25 -12.15
C GLY A 20 -15.27 -0.23 -12.11
N THR A 21 -15.95 -1.04 -12.93
CA THR A 21 -15.68 -2.47 -13.07
C THR A 21 -14.26 -2.70 -13.62
N LEU A 22 -13.88 -1.91 -14.63
CA LEU A 22 -12.54 -1.94 -15.22
C LEU A 22 -11.45 -1.65 -14.19
N ALA A 23 -11.58 -0.56 -13.42
CA ALA A 23 -10.58 -0.18 -12.40
C ALA A 23 -10.37 -1.28 -11.36
N ARG A 24 -11.45 -1.90 -10.89
CA ARG A 24 -11.38 -3.02 -9.92
C ARG A 24 -10.75 -4.26 -10.55
N ALA A 25 -11.08 -4.59 -11.79
CA ALA A 25 -10.48 -5.72 -12.50
C ALA A 25 -8.97 -5.52 -12.72
N LEU A 26 -8.55 -4.31 -13.06
CA LEU A 26 -7.14 -3.94 -13.22
C LEU A 26 -6.36 -4.09 -11.90
N VAL A 27 -6.90 -3.63 -10.77
CA VAL A 27 -6.29 -3.86 -9.44
C VAL A 27 -6.12 -5.35 -9.15
N GLN A 28 -7.15 -6.16 -9.41
CA GLN A 28 -7.06 -7.59 -9.18
C GLN A 28 -6.01 -8.26 -10.06
N GLN A 29 -5.94 -7.89 -11.34
CA GLN A 29 -4.91 -8.40 -12.23
C GLN A 29 -3.50 -7.95 -11.80
N ALA A 30 -3.35 -6.70 -11.35
CA ALA A 30 -2.08 -6.18 -10.86
C ALA A 30 -1.60 -6.96 -9.64
N GLN A 31 -2.49 -7.25 -8.69
CA GLN A 31 -2.17 -8.07 -7.52
C GLN A 31 -1.76 -9.48 -7.92
N VAL A 32 -2.46 -10.09 -8.87
CA VAL A 32 -2.09 -11.41 -9.42
C VAL A 32 -0.69 -11.41 -10.03
N GLU A 33 -0.34 -10.40 -10.83
CA GLU A 33 1.00 -10.33 -11.43
C GLU A 33 2.07 -10.08 -10.37
N ARG A 34 1.79 -9.26 -9.36
CA ARG A 34 2.65 -9.07 -8.19
C ARG A 34 2.89 -10.38 -7.44
N ASP A 35 1.83 -11.13 -7.11
CA ASP A 35 1.90 -12.42 -6.40
C ASP A 35 2.66 -13.49 -7.21
N ARG A 36 2.73 -13.34 -8.54
CA ARG A 36 3.54 -14.18 -9.45
C ARG A 36 5.02 -13.77 -9.51
N GLY A 37 5.44 -12.78 -8.73
CA GLY A 37 6.78 -12.22 -8.80
C GLY A 37 7.03 -11.43 -10.09
N ARG A 38 5.99 -10.83 -10.68
CA ARG A 38 6.06 -10.00 -11.89
C ARG A 38 5.65 -8.55 -11.61
N PRO A 39 6.34 -7.84 -10.68
CA PRO A 39 5.97 -6.48 -10.31
C PRO A 39 6.04 -5.51 -11.51
N ASN A 40 6.89 -5.76 -12.50
CA ASN A 40 6.96 -4.96 -13.73
C ASN A 40 5.67 -5.01 -14.56
N SER A 41 4.94 -6.13 -14.54
CA SER A 41 3.63 -6.25 -15.20
C SER A 41 2.51 -5.60 -14.38
N ALA A 42 2.67 -5.51 -13.06
CA ALA A 42 1.66 -4.97 -12.15
C ALA A 42 1.59 -3.44 -12.16
N VAL A 43 2.74 -2.76 -12.26
CA VAL A 43 2.80 -1.27 -12.27
C VAL A 43 1.84 -0.62 -13.27
N PRO A 44 1.88 -0.91 -14.58
CA PRO A 44 0.99 -0.24 -15.53
C PRO A 44 -0.50 -0.53 -15.28
N LEU A 45 -0.82 -1.68 -14.70
CA LEU A 45 -2.20 -2.04 -14.32
C LEU A 45 -2.69 -1.20 -13.13
N TYR A 46 -1.84 -1.00 -12.12
CA TYR A 46 -2.14 -0.10 -11.00
C TYR A 46 -2.26 1.35 -11.46
N GLU A 47 -1.35 1.85 -12.30
CA GLU A 47 -1.40 3.23 -12.83
C GLU A 47 -2.70 3.52 -13.60
N GLU A 48 -3.14 2.57 -14.44
CA GLU A 48 -4.41 2.69 -15.15
C GLU A 48 -5.59 2.69 -14.19
N ALA A 49 -5.62 1.77 -13.21
CA ALA A 49 -6.69 1.72 -12.22
C ALA A 49 -6.77 3.01 -11.37
N ILE A 50 -5.62 3.54 -10.94
CA ILE A 50 -5.51 4.81 -10.20
C ILE A 50 -6.12 5.95 -11.02
N SER A 51 -5.78 6.03 -12.31
CA SER A 51 -6.32 7.06 -13.20
C SER A 51 -7.85 6.98 -13.31
N LEU A 52 -8.41 5.77 -13.37
CA LEU A 52 -9.84 5.55 -13.38
C LEU A 52 -10.49 5.90 -12.04
N PHE A 53 -9.92 5.50 -10.90
CA PHE A 53 -10.48 5.83 -9.58
C PHE A 53 -10.48 7.33 -9.31
N ARG A 54 -9.46 8.07 -9.77
CA ARG A 54 -9.45 9.54 -9.71
C ARG A 54 -10.62 10.16 -10.48
N GLN A 55 -10.99 9.60 -11.64
CA GLN A 55 -12.14 10.07 -12.43
C GLN A 55 -13.49 9.70 -11.79
N LEU A 56 -13.55 8.53 -11.15
CA LEU A 56 -14.77 8.01 -10.53
C LEU A 56 -15.09 8.68 -9.18
N GLY A 57 -14.11 9.31 -8.54
CA GLY A 57 -14.28 9.92 -7.22
C GLY A 57 -14.45 8.89 -6.10
N ASP A 58 -13.76 7.75 -6.20
CA ASP A 58 -13.71 6.72 -5.15
C ASP A 58 -12.39 6.85 -4.36
N PRO A 59 -12.35 7.63 -3.27
CA PRO A 59 -11.12 7.91 -2.55
C PRO A 59 -10.54 6.66 -1.87
N LEU A 60 -11.39 5.76 -1.38
CA LEU A 60 -10.92 4.55 -0.69
C LEU A 60 -10.29 3.55 -1.66
N ALA A 61 -10.91 3.34 -2.82
CA ALA A 61 -10.34 2.49 -3.85
C ALA A 61 -9.08 3.10 -4.45
N LEU A 62 -9.05 4.43 -4.65
CA LEU A 62 -7.86 5.16 -5.08
C LEU A 62 -6.70 4.96 -4.10
N ALA A 63 -6.90 5.26 -2.82
CA ALA A 63 -5.85 5.13 -1.80
C ALA A 63 -5.32 3.70 -1.71
N SER A 64 -6.20 2.70 -1.81
CA SER A 64 -5.79 1.30 -1.82
C SER A 64 -4.92 0.96 -3.03
N ALA A 65 -5.33 1.38 -4.23
CA ALA A 65 -4.56 1.14 -5.46
C ALA A 65 -3.19 1.85 -5.42
N VAL A 66 -3.14 3.09 -4.94
CA VAL A 66 -1.91 3.86 -4.76
C VAL A 66 -0.98 3.17 -3.76
N ARG A 67 -1.49 2.69 -2.61
CA ARG A 67 -0.69 1.95 -1.63
C ARG A 67 -0.09 0.67 -2.23
N HIS A 68 -0.88 -0.09 -3.00
CA HIS A 68 -0.39 -1.29 -3.67
C HIS A 68 0.66 -1.00 -4.75
N LEU A 69 0.56 0.13 -5.44
CA LEU A 69 1.61 0.60 -6.35
C LEU A 69 2.90 0.89 -5.57
N GLY A 70 2.80 1.56 -4.41
CA GLY A 70 3.93 1.78 -3.50
C GLY A 70 4.60 0.47 -3.07
N ASP A 71 3.81 -0.53 -2.67
CA ASP A 71 4.33 -1.87 -2.34
C ASP A 71 5.07 -2.50 -3.54
N THR A 72 4.52 -2.36 -4.74
CA THR A 72 5.10 -2.91 -5.97
C THR A 72 6.45 -2.26 -6.29
N HIS A 73 6.58 -0.94 -6.07
CA HIS A 73 7.86 -0.24 -6.17
C HIS A 73 8.84 -0.68 -5.09
N SER A 74 8.38 -0.81 -3.84
CA SER A 74 9.24 -1.28 -2.74
C SER A 74 9.79 -2.70 -2.98
N GLU A 75 9.00 -3.61 -3.55
CA GLU A 75 9.44 -4.96 -3.93
C GLU A 75 10.49 -4.96 -5.04
N ARG A 76 10.52 -3.91 -5.85
CA ARG A 76 11.54 -3.70 -6.88
C ARG A 76 12.81 -3.03 -6.34
N GLY A 77 12.79 -2.57 -5.09
CA GLY A 77 13.85 -1.74 -4.51
C GLY A 77 13.77 -0.27 -4.92
N ASP A 78 12.67 0.13 -5.57
CA ASP A 78 12.43 1.48 -6.09
C ASP A 78 11.83 2.36 -4.97
N PHE A 79 12.63 2.64 -3.94
CA PHE A 79 12.14 3.30 -2.72
C PHE A 79 11.76 4.77 -2.93
N ASP A 80 12.41 5.46 -3.87
CA ASP A 80 12.13 6.85 -4.21
C ASP A 80 10.75 6.99 -4.89
N GLU A 81 10.31 5.96 -5.62
CA GLU A 81 8.98 5.85 -6.21
C GLU A 81 7.93 5.34 -5.20
N ALA A 82 8.31 4.47 -4.26
CA ALA A 82 7.38 3.91 -3.28
C ALA A 82 6.91 4.95 -2.25
N MET A 83 7.82 5.80 -1.76
CA MET A 83 7.53 6.80 -0.73
C MET A 83 6.36 7.75 -1.08
N PRO A 84 6.33 8.42 -2.25
CA PRO A 84 5.22 9.30 -2.62
C PRO A 84 3.88 8.56 -2.74
N CYS A 85 3.89 7.28 -3.13
CA CYS A 85 2.67 6.47 -3.12
C CYS A 85 2.13 6.28 -1.71
N TYR A 86 2.97 5.95 -0.73
CA TYR A 86 2.52 5.82 0.65
C TYR A 86 2.02 7.15 1.23
N ASP A 87 2.68 8.27 0.90
CA ASP A 87 2.22 9.60 1.29
C ASP A 87 0.86 9.96 0.71
N GLU A 88 0.65 9.73 -0.59
CA GLU A 88 -0.63 9.98 -1.24
C GLU A 88 -1.74 9.11 -0.64
N ALA A 89 -1.50 7.80 -0.45
CA ALA A 89 -2.49 6.90 0.14
C ALA A 89 -2.88 7.33 1.56
N LEU A 90 -1.90 7.69 2.41
CA LEU A 90 -2.16 8.18 3.77
C LEU A 90 -2.93 9.50 3.77
N ALA A 91 -2.59 10.43 2.88
CA ALA A 91 -3.30 11.69 2.75
C ALA A 91 -4.78 11.47 2.38
N ILE A 92 -5.06 10.56 1.45
CA ILE A 92 -6.43 10.25 1.03
C ILE A 92 -7.20 9.55 2.15
N TYR A 93 -6.63 8.52 2.79
CA TYR A 93 -7.29 7.83 3.90
C TYR A 93 -7.61 8.76 5.07
N ARG A 94 -6.73 9.71 5.39
CA ARG A 94 -6.98 10.70 6.47
C ARG A 94 -8.00 11.77 6.10
N ALA A 95 -8.31 11.94 4.80
CA ALA A 95 -9.23 12.95 4.32
C ALA A 95 -10.69 12.48 4.23
N VAL A 96 -10.97 11.19 4.42
CA VAL A 96 -12.35 10.67 4.42
C VAL A 96 -12.97 10.73 5.82
N ASP A 97 -14.30 10.93 5.87
CA ASP A 97 -15.06 10.80 7.11
C ASP A 97 -15.09 9.32 7.52
N ASP A 98 -14.49 8.98 8.67
CA ASP A 98 -14.20 7.62 9.15
C ASP A 98 -13.07 6.88 8.38
N PRO A 99 -11.80 7.27 8.64
CA PRO A 99 -10.65 6.63 8.02
C PRO A 99 -10.57 5.12 8.33
N PRO A 100 -10.36 4.26 7.32
CA PRO A 100 -10.22 2.82 7.55
C PRO A 100 -8.94 2.51 8.34
N THR A 101 -9.09 2.22 9.63
CA THR A 101 -8.02 1.94 10.59
C THR A 101 -6.97 0.98 10.04
N LEU A 102 -7.40 -0.18 9.54
CA LEU A 102 -6.50 -1.21 9.02
C LEU A 102 -5.77 -0.75 7.74
N ALA A 103 -6.41 0.05 6.89
CA ALA A 103 -5.78 0.51 5.65
C ALA A 103 -4.75 1.61 5.92
N LEU A 104 -5.00 2.48 6.90
CA LEU A 104 -4.00 3.42 7.43
C LEU A 104 -2.78 2.66 7.98
N ALA A 105 -3.00 1.64 8.83
CA ALA A 105 -1.92 0.82 9.37
C ALA A 105 -1.08 0.18 8.25
N ASN A 106 -1.75 -0.41 7.25
CA ASN A 106 -1.10 -1.05 6.11
C ASN A 106 -0.33 -0.08 5.20
N ALA A 107 -0.64 1.22 5.24
CA ALA A 107 0.13 2.24 4.52
C ALA A 107 1.28 2.82 5.38
N LEU A 108 1.08 2.95 6.70
CA LEU A 108 2.10 3.41 7.63
C LEU A 108 3.24 2.41 7.81
N ARG A 109 2.91 1.12 7.93
CA ARG A 109 3.88 0.03 8.14
C ARG A 109 5.03 0.04 7.12
N PRO A 110 4.79 -0.06 5.80
CA PRO A 110 5.90 -0.07 4.83
C PRO A 110 6.65 1.27 4.79
N LYS A 111 5.95 2.39 5.00
CA LYS A 111 6.60 3.71 5.10
C LYS A 111 7.56 3.79 6.31
N ALA A 112 7.14 3.27 7.46
CA ALA A 112 7.96 3.19 8.66
C ALA A 112 9.21 2.35 8.43
N LEU A 113 9.03 1.18 7.81
CA LEU A 113 10.12 0.28 7.44
C LEU A 113 11.14 0.97 6.50
N LEU A 114 10.68 1.69 5.48
CA LEU A 114 11.58 2.42 4.57
C LEU A 114 12.42 3.47 5.30
N HIS A 115 11.81 4.25 6.20
CA HIS A 115 12.56 5.22 7.00
C HIS A 115 13.53 4.56 7.98
N GLU A 116 13.19 3.40 8.54
CA GLU A 116 14.08 2.62 9.39
C GLU A 116 15.30 2.11 8.62
N VAL A 117 15.10 1.55 7.42
CA VAL A 117 16.19 1.11 6.54
C VAL A 117 17.11 2.27 6.15
N GLN A 118 16.57 3.49 6.02
CA GLN A 118 17.34 4.71 5.78
C GLN A 118 18.05 5.27 7.03
N GLY A 119 17.87 4.65 8.20
CA GLY A 119 18.40 5.12 9.48
C GLY A 119 17.69 6.38 10.02
N ALA A 120 16.56 6.78 9.41
CA ALA A 120 15.75 7.92 9.82
C ALA A 120 14.85 7.55 11.02
N ASN A 121 15.45 7.06 12.10
CA ASN A 121 14.74 6.50 13.26
C ASN A 121 13.79 7.51 13.93
N GLY A 122 14.13 8.81 13.88
CA GLY A 122 13.25 9.88 14.37
C GLY A 122 11.93 10.03 13.60
N ILE A 123 11.90 9.57 12.34
CA ILE A 123 10.71 9.52 11.50
C ILE A 123 10.05 8.14 11.58
N ALA A 124 10.83 7.06 11.56
CA ALA A 124 10.30 5.69 11.62
C ALA A 124 9.55 5.39 12.92
N LEU A 125 10.07 5.83 14.08
CA LEU A 125 9.50 5.53 15.39
C LEU A 125 8.04 6.01 15.55
N PRO A 126 7.67 7.28 15.27
CA PRO A 126 6.27 7.69 15.35
C PRO A 126 5.37 6.97 14.34
N LEU A 127 5.87 6.62 13.16
CA LEU A 127 5.09 5.87 12.16
C LEU A 127 4.80 4.44 12.64
N TRP A 128 5.79 3.76 13.22
CA TRP A 128 5.61 2.43 13.82
C TRP A 128 4.64 2.46 15.01
N ARG A 129 4.66 3.53 15.81
CA ARG A 129 3.73 3.70 16.93
C ARG A 129 2.29 3.89 16.45
N GLU A 130 2.09 4.74 15.45
CA GLU A 130 0.76 4.95 14.86
C GLU A 130 0.24 3.66 14.21
N ALA A 131 1.09 2.93 13.48
CA ALA A 131 0.73 1.64 12.90
C ALA A 131 0.34 0.60 13.99
N PHE A 132 1.08 0.55 15.09
CA PHE A 132 0.78 -0.32 16.24
C PHE A 132 -0.63 -0.05 16.79
N GLU A 133 -0.94 1.21 17.10
CA GLU A 133 -2.23 1.60 17.69
C GLU A 133 -3.40 1.26 16.75
N LEU A 134 -3.20 1.43 15.44
CA LEU A 134 -4.20 1.10 14.44
C LEU A 134 -4.39 -0.41 14.26
N TYR A 135 -3.31 -1.21 14.29
CA TYR A 135 -3.42 -2.67 14.26
C TYR A 135 -4.10 -3.23 15.52
N ASP A 136 -3.80 -2.67 16.69
CA ASP A 136 -4.44 -3.04 17.96
C ASP A 136 -5.94 -2.71 17.93
N ALA A 137 -6.30 -1.49 17.52
CA ALA A 137 -7.70 -1.08 17.35
C ALA A 137 -8.45 -1.93 16.31
N ALA A 138 -7.75 -2.45 15.29
CA ALA A 138 -8.32 -3.36 14.28
C ALA A 138 -8.31 -4.83 14.69
N GLY A 139 -7.73 -5.20 15.84
CA GLY A 139 -7.62 -6.58 16.32
C GLY A 139 -6.70 -7.47 15.46
N VAL A 140 -5.65 -6.89 14.86
CA VAL A 140 -4.70 -7.62 14.00
C VAL A 140 -3.42 -7.92 14.78
N ASP A 141 -3.43 -9.00 15.56
CA ASP A 141 -2.33 -9.39 16.46
C ASP A 141 -0.97 -9.47 15.77
N ALA A 142 -0.92 -10.00 14.55
CA ALA A 142 0.33 -10.11 13.79
C ALA A 142 0.96 -8.74 13.48
N GLY A 143 0.13 -7.72 13.21
CA GLY A 143 0.58 -6.35 12.97
C GLY A 143 1.06 -5.68 14.26
N VAL A 144 0.38 -5.96 15.38
CA VAL A 144 0.78 -5.50 16.72
C VAL A 144 2.14 -6.07 17.12
N GLU A 145 2.33 -7.39 16.93
CA GLU A 145 3.59 -8.07 17.23
C GLU A 145 4.75 -7.50 16.39
N GLU A 146 4.55 -7.37 15.08
CA GLU A 146 5.56 -6.80 14.18
C GLU A 146 5.94 -5.37 14.58
N CYS A 147 4.96 -4.49 14.77
CA CYS A 147 5.23 -3.12 15.18
C CYS A 147 5.98 -3.08 16.53
N GLY A 148 5.62 -3.98 17.46
CA GLY A 148 6.30 -4.10 18.76
C GLY A 148 7.79 -4.48 18.65
N VAL A 149 8.14 -5.36 17.71
CA VAL A 149 9.53 -5.73 17.43
C VAL A 149 10.33 -4.50 16.98
N HIS A 150 9.82 -3.75 16.00
CA HIS A 150 10.49 -2.56 15.48
C HIS A 150 10.58 -1.44 16.53
N LEU A 151 9.50 -1.20 17.29
CA LEU A 151 9.49 -0.21 18.37
C LEU A 151 10.55 -0.52 19.44
N THR A 152 10.69 -1.80 19.82
CA THR A 152 11.70 -2.23 20.82
C THR A 152 13.12 -2.08 20.28
N ALA A 153 13.34 -2.44 19.01
CA ALA A 153 14.64 -2.30 18.36
C ALA A 153 15.07 -0.83 18.26
N LEU A 154 14.15 0.06 17.88
CA LEU A 154 14.40 1.50 17.74
C LEU A 154 14.53 2.23 19.09
N ALA A 155 13.86 1.74 20.14
CA ALA A 155 13.96 2.31 21.49
C ALA A 155 15.19 1.85 22.27
N SER A 156 15.83 0.76 21.84
CA SER A 156 17.07 0.29 22.45
C SER A 156 18.18 1.30 22.15
N PRO A 157 18.84 1.89 23.18
CA PRO A 157 19.98 2.74 22.94
C PRO A 157 21.03 1.88 22.23
N HIS A 158 21.27 2.16 20.96
CA HIS A 158 22.43 1.63 20.28
C HIS A 158 23.62 2.10 21.10
N SER A 159 24.23 1.20 21.89
CA SER A 159 25.60 1.43 22.32
C SER A 159 26.38 1.50 21.01
N PRO A 160 26.98 2.65 20.64
CA PRO A 160 27.96 2.60 19.58
C PRO A 160 29.10 1.76 20.14
N SER A 161 29.19 0.51 19.71
CA SER A 161 30.44 -0.23 19.83
C SER A 161 31.48 0.56 19.03
N GLN A 162 32.53 0.94 19.77
CA GLN A 162 33.70 1.73 19.41
C GLN A 162 34.28 1.45 18.02
#